data_AF-A0A662TUN1-F1
#
_entry.id   AF-A0A662TUN1-F1
#
_cell.length_a   1.000
_cell.length_b   1.000
_cell.length_c   1.000
_cell.angle_alpha   90.00
_cell.angle_beta   90.00
_cell.angle_gamma   90.00
#
_symmetry.space_group_name_H-M   'P 1'
#
loop_
_entity.id
_entity.type
_entity.pdbx_description
1 polymer ?
#
loop_
_entity_poly.entity_id
_entity_poly.type
_entity_poly.pdbx_seq_one_letter_code
_entity_poly.pdbx_strand_id
1 'polypeptide(L)'
;MLEVFTDPVIVYDESWGDTLPEWIKDRITIERIVRVYKGEDDYATDAEALAYLYCASLALPMSQEWANIYLYLAGRYMKKRGADAYEWVPKELPDHEQSKLRELKHWIRKEQKKVVKVRKRQAKEFKKEYEQMGLFKLSDGGRFESKA
;
A
#
# COMPACT_ATOMS: atom_id res chain seq x y z
N MET A 1 0.90 -12.60 -8.46
CA MET A 1 -0.28 -11.86 -8.96
C MET A 1 -1.25 -11.50 -7.84
N LEU A 2 -1.64 -12.42 -6.94
CA LEU A 2 -2.54 -12.11 -5.80
C LEU A 2 -2.04 -11.00 -4.86
N GLU A 3 -0.72 -10.89 -4.66
CA GLU A 3 -0.11 -9.91 -3.74
C GLU A 3 -0.44 -8.45 -4.12
N VAL A 4 -0.73 -8.16 -5.39
CA VAL A 4 -1.22 -6.84 -5.85
C VAL A 4 -2.47 -6.41 -5.09
N PHE A 5 -3.40 -7.34 -4.87
CA PHE A 5 -4.72 -7.08 -4.31
C PHE A 5 -4.78 -7.31 -2.79
N THR A 6 -3.88 -8.13 -2.26
CA THR A 6 -3.93 -8.55 -0.84
C THR A 6 -2.91 -7.84 0.04
N ASP A 7 -1.88 -7.24 -0.54
CA ASP A 7 -0.89 -6.49 0.24
C ASP A 7 -1.57 -5.31 0.94
N PRO A 8 -1.31 -5.10 2.25
CA PRO A 8 -1.94 -4.02 2.99
C PRO A 8 -1.49 -2.67 2.42
N VAL A 9 -2.41 -1.69 2.43
CA VAL A 9 -2.04 -0.29 2.23
C VAL A 9 -1.54 0.22 3.58
N ILE A 10 -0.27 0.61 3.65
CA ILE A 10 0.31 1.19 4.86
C ILE A 10 0.03 2.68 4.84
N VAL A 11 -0.69 3.17 5.84
CA VAL A 11 -0.98 4.60 6.04
C VAL A 11 -0.32 5.09 7.33
N TYR A 12 -0.15 6.40 7.48
CA TYR A 12 0.48 6.99 8.67
C TYR A 12 -0.29 6.68 9.95
N ASP A 13 -1.62 6.83 9.90
CA ASP A 13 -2.55 6.54 10.98
C ASP A 13 -3.78 5.86 10.39
N GLU A 14 -4.10 4.67 10.91
CA GLU A 14 -5.21 3.84 10.44
C GLU A 14 -6.56 4.53 10.60
N SER A 15 -6.69 5.47 11.54
CA SER A 15 -7.91 6.27 11.78
C SER A 15 -8.32 7.09 10.55
N TRP A 16 -7.36 7.44 9.70
CA TRP A 16 -7.60 8.18 8.45
C TRP A 16 -7.67 7.26 7.22
N GLY A 17 -7.43 5.96 7.36
CA GLY A 17 -7.41 5.01 6.24
C GLY A 17 -8.72 4.98 5.45
N ASP A 18 -9.86 5.06 6.14
CA ASP A 18 -11.18 5.08 5.52
C ASP A 18 -11.50 6.40 4.80
N THR A 19 -10.78 7.47 5.12
CA THR A 19 -10.93 8.77 4.45
C THR A 19 -10.16 8.86 3.13
N LEU A 20 -9.34 7.84 2.82
CA LEU A 20 -8.54 7.82 1.62
C LEU A 20 -9.44 7.87 0.37
N PRO A 21 -9.29 8.89 -0.51
CA PRO A 21 -10.10 9.00 -1.72
C PRO A 21 -10.01 7.75 -2.59
N GLU A 22 -11.15 7.30 -3.13
CA GLU A 22 -11.23 6.02 -3.86
C GLU A 22 -10.28 5.95 -5.05
N TRP A 23 -10.13 7.08 -5.77
CA TRP A 23 -9.20 7.17 -6.90
C TRP A 23 -7.73 6.92 -6.51
N ILE A 24 -7.33 7.14 -5.25
CA ILE A 24 -5.98 6.78 -4.78
C ILE A 24 -5.88 5.26 -4.65
N LYS A 25 -6.91 4.59 -4.12
CA LYS A 25 -6.94 3.12 -4.01
C LYS A 25 -6.91 2.44 -5.38
N ASP A 26 -7.67 2.97 -6.34
CA ASP A 26 -7.61 2.52 -7.73
C ASP A 26 -6.19 2.63 -8.29
N ARG A 27 -5.53 3.76 -8.01
CA ARG A 27 -4.18 4.01 -8.50
C ARG A 27 -3.13 3.12 -7.86
N ILE A 28 -3.26 2.83 -6.56
CA ILE A 28 -2.44 1.84 -5.86
C ILE A 28 -2.54 0.49 -6.57
N THR A 29 -3.76 0.04 -6.87
CA THR A 29 -3.99 -1.24 -7.55
C THR A 29 -3.29 -1.29 -8.91
N ILE A 30 -3.51 -0.27 -9.75
CA ILE A 30 -2.90 -0.19 -11.09
C ILE A 30 -1.37 -0.17 -11.00
N GLU A 31 -0.80 0.63 -10.10
CA GLU A 31 0.65 0.73 -9.99
C GLU A 31 1.30 -0.52 -9.42
N ARG A 32 0.62 -1.24 -8.53
CA ARG A 32 1.07 -2.56 -8.08
C ARG A 32 1.08 -3.59 -9.20
N ILE A 33 0.09 -3.57 -10.11
CA ILE A 33 0.10 -4.44 -11.31
C ILE A 33 1.33 -4.14 -12.16
N VAL A 34 1.58 -2.86 -12.45
CA VAL A 34 2.76 -2.43 -13.22
C VAL A 34 4.05 -2.84 -12.53
N ARG A 35 4.14 -2.65 -11.21
CA ARG A 35 5.29 -3.03 -10.38
C ARG A 35 5.61 -4.53 -10.51
N VAL A 36 4.59 -5.38 -10.35
CA VAL A 36 4.74 -6.84 -10.49
C VAL A 36 5.11 -7.23 -11.92
N TYR A 37 4.49 -6.60 -12.92
CA TYR A 37 4.81 -6.84 -14.33
C TYR A 37 6.28 -6.51 -14.66
N LYS A 38 6.82 -5.46 -14.06
CA LYS A 38 8.23 -5.07 -14.21
C LYS A 38 9.21 -5.89 -13.37
N GLY A 39 8.73 -6.69 -12.42
CA GLY A 39 9.58 -7.44 -11.48
C GLY A 39 10.28 -6.55 -10.43
N GLU A 40 9.79 -5.34 -10.19
CA GLU A 40 10.40 -4.36 -9.28
C GLU A 40 9.78 -4.44 -7.88
N ASP A 41 10.30 -5.25 -6.96
CA ASP A 41 9.63 -5.46 -5.64
C ASP A 41 10.34 -4.81 -4.43
N ASP A 42 11.29 -3.92 -4.68
CA ASP A 42 12.12 -3.31 -3.63
C ASP A 42 11.48 -2.07 -2.97
N TYR A 43 10.51 -1.46 -3.66
CA TYR A 43 9.89 -0.19 -3.26
C TYR A 43 8.37 -0.24 -3.38
N ALA A 44 7.70 0.51 -2.51
CA ALA A 44 6.29 0.83 -2.66
C ALA A 44 6.08 1.72 -3.89
N THR A 45 4.83 1.85 -4.33
CA THR A 45 4.45 2.70 -5.47
C THR A 45 4.36 4.18 -5.06
N ASP A 46 4.34 5.08 -6.04
CA ASP A 46 4.13 6.52 -5.77
C ASP A 46 2.73 6.76 -5.19
N ALA A 47 1.72 5.97 -5.61
CA ALA A 47 0.37 6.03 -5.07
C ALA A 47 0.29 5.60 -3.60
N GLU A 48 1.07 4.59 -3.18
CA GLU A 48 1.17 4.17 -1.78
C GLU A 48 1.85 5.23 -0.92
N ALA A 49 2.91 5.87 -1.43
CA ALA A 49 3.55 6.98 -0.74
C ALA A 49 2.60 8.18 -0.61
N LEU A 50 1.81 8.49 -1.65
CA LEU A 50 0.78 9.52 -1.58
C LEU A 50 -0.27 9.19 -0.52
N ALA A 51 -0.76 7.95 -0.44
CA ALA A 51 -1.74 7.55 0.56
C ALA A 51 -1.21 7.70 1.99
N TYR A 52 0.04 7.34 2.20
CA TYR A 52 0.71 7.52 3.49
C TYR A 52 0.79 9.00 3.87
N LEU A 53 1.30 9.85 2.97
CA LEU A 53 1.46 11.28 3.19
C LEU A 53 0.13 12.03 3.30
N TYR A 54 -0.91 11.58 2.59
CA TYR A 54 -2.27 12.09 2.74
C TYR A 54 -2.74 11.93 4.18
N CYS A 55 -2.63 10.73 4.74
CA CYS A 55 -3.02 10.50 6.14
C CYS A 55 -2.13 11.27 7.11
N ALA A 56 -0.82 11.35 6.85
CA ALA A 56 0.10 12.12 7.68
C ALA A 56 -0.28 13.61 7.73
N SER A 57 -0.68 14.18 6.59
CA SER A 57 -1.09 15.59 6.47
C SER A 57 -2.36 15.92 7.26
N LEU A 58 -3.22 14.93 7.52
CA LEU A 58 -4.44 15.09 8.32
C LEU A 58 -4.15 14.96 9.81
N ALA A 59 -3.16 14.14 10.18
CA ALA A 59 -2.83 13.88 11.57
C ALA A 59 -2.02 15.01 12.23
N LEU A 60 -1.09 15.62 11.48
CA LEU A 60 -0.17 16.63 12.02
C LEU A 60 0.42 17.56 10.93
N PRO A 61 0.87 18.76 11.32
CA PRO A 61 1.63 19.62 10.44
C PRO A 61 2.90 18.91 9.92
N MET A 62 3.10 18.94 8.60
CA MET A 62 4.28 18.38 7.96
C MET A 62 5.43 19.39 7.93
N SER A 63 6.68 18.90 7.94
CA SER A 63 7.81 19.75 7.56
C SER A 63 7.70 20.18 6.10
N GLN A 64 8.39 21.26 5.73
CA GLN A 64 8.36 21.78 4.36
C GLN A 64 8.73 20.71 3.32
N GLU A 65 9.73 19.88 3.61
CA GLU A 65 10.20 18.84 2.69
C GLU A 65 9.15 17.76 2.45
N TRP A 66 8.47 17.30 3.52
CA TRP A 66 7.39 16.32 3.38
C TRP A 66 6.16 16.92 2.71
N ALA A 67 5.86 18.19 2.99
CA ALA A 67 4.82 18.93 2.30
C ALA A 67 5.12 19.05 0.79
N ASN A 68 6.36 19.36 0.40
CA ASN A 68 6.79 19.42 -1.00
C ASN A 68 6.62 18.07 -1.69
N ILE A 69 7.07 16.97 -1.05
CA ILE A 69 6.92 15.61 -1.59
C ILE A 69 5.44 15.26 -1.77
N TYR A 70 4.61 15.54 -0.75
CA TYR A 70 3.16 15.30 -0.82
C TYR A 70 2.53 16.08 -1.98
N LEU A 71 2.80 17.38 -2.08
CA LEU A 71 2.26 18.25 -3.12
C LEU A 71 2.74 17.86 -4.52
N TYR A 72 4.00 17.48 -4.66
CA TYR A 72 4.56 16.96 -5.91
C TYR A 72 3.81 15.71 -6.38
N LEU A 73 3.64 14.72 -5.49
CA LEU A 73 2.91 13.50 -5.83
C LEU A 73 1.43 13.80 -6.14
N ALA A 74 0.75 14.53 -5.26
CA ALA A 74 -0.64 14.91 -5.43
C ALA A 74 -0.86 15.67 -6.74
N GLY A 75 -0.03 16.66 -7.02
CA GLY A 75 -0.06 17.46 -8.26
C GLY A 75 0.11 16.60 -9.51
N ARG A 76 1.03 15.64 -9.51
CA ARG A 76 1.21 14.70 -10.64
C ARG A 76 -0.02 13.85 -10.89
N TYR A 77 -0.68 13.36 -9.84
CA TYR A 77 -1.90 12.57 -10.00
C TYR A 77 -3.11 13.41 -10.39
N MET A 78 -3.25 14.61 -9.82
CA MET A 78 -4.32 15.54 -10.20
C MET A 78 -4.18 15.99 -11.65
N LYS A 79 -2.96 16.28 -12.12
CA LYS A 79 -2.69 16.58 -13.54
C LYS A 79 -3.10 15.43 -14.46
N LYS A 80 -2.81 14.18 -14.09
CA LYS A 80 -3.26 13.00 -14.86
C LYS A 80 -4.78 12.86 -14.91
N ARG A 81 -5.50 13.48 -13.96
CA ARG A 81 -6.96 13.53 -13.91
C ARG A 81 -7.55 14.77 -14.59
N GLY A 82 -6.72 15.56 -15.27
CA GLY A 82 -7.16 16.76 -15.99
C GLY A 82 -7.36 17.99 -15.11
N ALA A 83 -6.91 17.98 -13.86
CA ALA A 83 -6.91 19.16 -13.00
C ALA A 83 -5.62 19.95 -13.19
N ASP A 84 -5.75 21.28 -13.26
CA ASP A 84 -4.59 22.17 -13.25
C ASP A 84 -3.97 22.21 -11.86
N ALA A 85 -2.67 21.99 -11.79
CA ALA A 85 -1.91 22.22 -10.57
C ALA A 85 -1.60 23.71 -10.45
N TYR A 86 -1.76 24.27 -9.26
CA TYR A 86 -1.35 25.64 -8.98
C TYR A 86 0.16 25.82 -9.23
N GLU A 87 0.57 27.05 -9.59
CA GLU A 87 1.97 27.35 -9.92
C GLU A 87 2.96 27.04 -8.80
N TRP A 88 2.52 27.18 -7.54
CA TRP A 88 3.33 26.92 -6.35
C TRP A 88 3.53 25.44 -6.04
N VAL A 89 2.83 24.53 -6.74
CA VAL A 89 3.04 23.08 -6.57
C VAL A 89 4.38 22.70 -7.18
N PRO A 90 5.29 22.04 -6.43
CA PRO A 90 6.58 21.61 -6.96
C PRO A 90 6.41 20.72 -8.19
N LYS A 91 7.08 21.09 -9.29
CA LYS A 91 7.07 20.31 -10.54
C LYS A 91 8.15 19.21 -10.55
N GLU A 92 9.19 19.41 -9.76
CA GLU A 92 10.34 18.52 -9.60
C GLU A 92 10.73 18.52 -8.12
N LEU A 93 11.36 17.43 -7.68
CA LEU A 93 11.91 17.31 -6.32
C LEU A 93 13.43 17.46 -6.39
N PRO A 94 14.06 18.26 -5.53
CA PRO A 94 15.51 18.25 -5.37
C PRO A 94 16.00 16.88 -4.87
N ASP A 95 17.27 16.56 -5.10
CA ASP A 95 17.84 15.23 -4.85
C ASP A 95 17.62 14.70 -3.42
N HIS A 96 17.68 15.59 -2.42
CA HIS A 96 17.45 15.22 -1.02
C HIS A 96 16.00 14.80 -0.76
N GLU A 97 15.00 15.50 -1.33
CA GLU A 97 13.59 15.13 -1.24
C GLU A 97 13.29 13.86 -2.05
N GLN A 98 13.96 13.67 -3.20
CA GLN A 98 13.89 12.41 -3.94
C GLN A 98 14.44 11.24 -3.11
N SER A 99 15.54 11.44 -2.38
CA SER A 99 16.09 10.40 -1.48
C SER A 99 15.10 10.06 -0.37
N LYS A 100 14.52 11.07 0.29
CA LYS A 100 13.49 10.89 1.32
C LYS A 100 12.28 10.13 0.80
N LEU A 101 11.80 10.46 -0.40
CA LEU A 101 10.71 9.72 -1.03
C LEU A 101 11.10 8.26 -1.31
N ARG A 102 12.30 8.00 -1.82
CA ARG A 102 12.79 6.63 -2.04
C ARG A 102 12.88 5.84 -0.73
N GLU A 103 13.40 6.45 0.32
CA GLU A 103 13.50 5.86 1.67
C GLU A 103 12.13 5.53 2.25
N LEU A 104 11.17 6.47 2.13
CA LEU A 104 9.78 6.24 2.53
C LEU A 104 9.18 5.05 1.77
N LYS A 105 9.32 5.01 0.44
CA LYS A 105 8.80 3.92 -0.39
C LYS A 105 9.44 2.57 -0.03
N HIS A 106 10.74 2.57 0.28
CA HIS A 106 11.43 1.35 0.72
C HIS A 106 10.89 0.87 2.08
N TRP A 107 10.74 1.79 3.03
CA TRP A 107 10.19 1.49 4.35
C TRP A 107 8.75 0.96 4.25
N ILE A 108 7.86 1.60 3.48
CA ILE A 108 6.48 1.12 3.26
C ILE A 108 6.49 -0.33 2.74
N ARG A 109 7.32 -0.63 1.73
CA ARG A 109 7.38 -2.00 1.16
C ARG A 109 7.85 -3.01 2.21
N LYS A 110 8.84 -2.63 3.02
CA LYS A 110 9.32 -3.45 4.12
C LYS A 110 8.22 -3.75 5.14
N GLU A 111 7.43 -2.74 5.53
CA GLU A 111 6.30 -2.94 6.45
C GLU A 111 5.21 -3.83 5.86
N GLN A 112 4.86 -3.67 4.58
CA GLN A 112 3.92 -4.56 3.89
C GLN A 112 4.38 -6.03 3.97
N LYS A 113 5.65 -6.28 3.64
CA LYS A 113 6.23 -7.63 3.68
C LYS A 113 6.18 -8.23 5.08
N LYS A 114 6.38 -7.42 6.14
CA LYS A 114 6.22 -7.87 7.53
C LYS A 114 4.79 -8.30 7.83
N VAL A 115 3.80 -7.46 7.50
CA VAL A 115 2.38 -7.76 7.74
C VAL A 115 1.96 -9.03 6.98
N VAL A 116 2.35 -9.16 5.71
CA VAL A 116 2.08 -10.35 4.90
C VAL A 116 2.72 -11.60 5.51
N LYS A 117 3.96 -11.51 6.01
CA LYS A 117 4.64 -12.62 6.69
C LYS A 117 3.90 -13.04 7.96
N VAL A 118 3.41 -12.10 8.77
CA VAL A 118 2.61 -12.38 9.97
C VAL A 118 1.30 -13.06 9.60
N ARG A 119 0.55 -12.51 8.62
CA ARG A 119 -0.71 -13.11 8.13
C ARG A 119 -0.51 -14.53 7.60
N LYS A 120 0.55 -14.76 6.81
CA LYS A 120 0.90 -16.10 6.29
C LYS A 120 1.22 -17.09 7.43
N ARG A 121 1.84 -16.63 8.52
CA ARG A 121 2.12 -17.47 9.70
C ARG A 121 0.84 -17.82 10.46
N GLN A 122 0.02 -16.82 10.77
CA GLN A 122 -1.25 -17.00 11.47
C GLN A 122 -2.20 -17.93 10.70
N ALA A 123 -2.31 -17.77 9.39
CA ALA A 123 -3.13 -18.64 8.55
C ALA A 123 -2.67 -20.11 8.59
N LYS A 124 -1.35 -20.36 8.69
CA LYS A 124 -0.80 -21.72 8.85
C LYS A 124 -1.09 -22.30 10.22
N GLU A 125 -0.97 -21.50 11.28
CA GLU A 125 -1.27 -21.93 12.65
C GLU A 125 -2.76 -22.25 12.80
N PHE A 126 -3.64 -21.37 12.33
CA PHE A 126 -5.09 -21.57 12.29
C PHE A 126 -5.47 -22.84 11.50
N LYS A 127 -4.88 -23.05 10.32
CA LYS A 127 -5.14 -24.27 9.54
C LYS A 127 -4.79 -25.55 10.31
N LYS A 128 -3.65 -25.57 11.01
CA LYS A 128 -3.24 -26.72 11.83
C LYS A 128 -4.21 -26.97 12.99
N GLU A 129 -4.66 -25.91 13.66
CA GLU A 129 -5.61 -26.01 14.77
C GLU A 129 -6.96 -26.60 14.30
N TYR A 130 -7.48 -26.14 13.16
CA TYR A 130 -8.72 -26.66 12.58
C TYR A 130 -8.62 -28.13 12.13
N GLU A 131 -7.47 -28.52 11.57
CA GLU A 131 -7.19 -29.92 11.22
C GLU A 131 -7.11 -30.80 12.49
N GLN A 132 -6.54 -30.30 13.59
CA GLN A 132 -6.45 -31.01 14.87
C GLN A 132 -7.81 -31.12 15.59
N MET A 133 -8.66 -30.11 15.49
CA MET A 133 -10.03 -30.13 16.02
C MET A 133 -10.98 -31.04 15.23
N GLY A 134 -10.53 -31.63 14.11
CA GLY A 134 -11.33 -32.55 13.30
C GLY A 134 -12.47 -31.87 12.52
N LEU A 135 -12.49 -30.54 12.44
CA LEU A 135 -13.56 -29.75 11.82
C LEU A 135 -13.51 -29.78 10.28
N PHE A 136 -12.40 -30.22 9.68
CA PHE A 136 -12.28 -30.42 8.22
C PHE A 136 -11.38 -31.59 7.86
N LYS A 137 -11.80 -32.38 6.85
CA LYS A 137 -10.90 -33.22 6.04
C LYS A 137 -10.89 -32.68 4.61
N LEU A 138 -9.71 -32.45 4.05
CA LEU A 138 -9.56 -32.25 2.61
C LEU A 138 -9.91 -33.57 1.93
N SER A 139 -10.99 -33.62 1.15
CA SER A 139 -11.19 -34.71 0.20
C SER A 139 -10.29 -34.47 -1.02
N ASP A 140 -9.89 -35.55 -1.70
CA ASP A 140 -8.91 -35.55 -2.80
C ASP A 140 -9.28 -34.64 -4.00
N GLY A 141 -10.49 -34.06 -4.00
CA GLY A 141 -10.96 -33.08 -4.99
C GLY A 141 -10.86 -31.60 -4.57
N GLY A 142 -10.26 -31.27 -3.43
CA GLY A 142 -10.07 -29.88 -2.98
C GLY A 142 -11.34 -29.14 -2.54
N ARG A 143 -12.43 -29.88 -2.28
CA ARG A 143 -13.69 -29.32 -1.78
C ARG A 143 -13.79 -29.55 -0.27
N PHE A 144 -14.10 -28.47 0.45
CA PHE A 144 -14.31 -28.47 1.88
C PHE A 144 -15.71 -29.03 2.17
N GLU A 145 -15.80 -30.23 2.74
CA GLU A 145 -17.05 -30.80 3.25
C GLU A 145 -17.10 -30.73 4.78
N SER A 146 -18.10 -30.02 5.30
CA SER A 146 -18.47 -30.03 6.71
C SER A 146 -19.16 -31.35 7.02
N LYS A 147 -18.74 -32.03 8.09
CA LYS A 147 -19.53 -33.13 8.65
C LYS A 147 -20.59 -32.58 9.59
N ALA A 148 -21.85 -32.76 9.22
CA ALA A 148 -22.96 -32.83 10.16
C ALA A 148 -22.93 -34.17 10.91
#